data_AF-A0A7X4JTH3-F1
#
_entry.id   AF-A0A7X4JTH3-F1
#
_cell.length_a   1.000
_cell.length_b   1.000
_cell.length_c   1.000
_cell.angle_alpha   90.00
_cell.angle_beta   90.00
_cell.angle_gamma   90.00
#
_symmetry.space_group_name_H-M   'P 1'
#
loop_
_entity.id
_entity.type
_entity.pdbx_description
1 polymer ?
#
loop_
_entity_poly.entity_id
_entity_poly.type
_entity_poly.pdbx_seq_one_letter_code
_entity_poly.pdbx_strand_id
1 'polypeptide(L)' 'LPVSSVVVNRVLPDTADAAGAFIDARRAQERAYLREIEEVFPALPRTIVPLRPDDVQGFDALRAIGARLVAH' A
#
# COMPACT_ATOMS: atom_id res chain seq x y z
N LEU A 1 -16.92 3.08 18.32
CA LEU A 1 -17.29 2.42 17.05
C LEU A 1 -16.26 1.33 16.77
N PRO A 2 -16.66 0.13 16.30
CA PRO A 2 -15.71 -0.93 15.96
C PRO A 2 -14.92 -0.58 14.68
N VAL A 3 -13.65 -0.99 14.63
CA VAL A 3 -12.76 -0.88 13.46
C VAL A 3 -12.48 -2.28 12.93
N SER A 4 -12.62 -2.50 11.62
CA SER A 4 -12.60 -3.85 11.02
C SER A 4 -11.35 -4.16 10.19
N SER A 5 -10.58 -3.18 9.72
CA SER A 5 -9.45 -3.41 8.81
C SER A 5 -8.54 -2.19 8.69
N VAL A 6 -7.34 -2.40 8.14
CA VAL A 6 -6.37 -1.35 7.80
C VAL A 6 -6.07 -1.38 6.29
N VAL A 7 -6.02 -0.20 5.66
CA VAL A 7 -5.54 -0.05 4.27
C VAL A 7 -4.25 0.76 4.29
N VAL A 8 -3.16 0.19 3.78
CA VAL A 8 -1.90 0.91 3.60
C VAL A 8 -1.75 1.27 2.14
N ASN A 9 -1.81 2.56 1.85
CA ASN A 9 -1.83 3.08 0.49
C ASN A 9 -0.46 3.60 0.05
N ARG A 10 -0.22 3.63 -1.27
CA ARG A 10 0.99 4.16 -1.92
C ARG A 10 2.28 3.44 -1.51
N VAL A 11 2.18 2.13 -1.28
CA VAL A 11 3.36 1.31 -0.98
C VAL A 11 4.23 1.17 -2.23
N LEU A 12 5.53 1.45 -2.12
CA LEU A 12 6.45 1.39 -3.26
C LEU A 12 6.47 -0.01 -3.88
N PRO A 13 6.18 -0.15 -5.19
CA PRO A 13 6.17 -1.46 -5.84
C PRO A 13 7.56 -2.06 -5.86
N ASP A 14 7.67 -3.37 -5.62
CA ASP A 14 8.94 -4.11 -5.70
C ASP A 14 9.21 -4.49 -7.16
N THR A 15 9.64 -3.50 -7.94
CA THR A 15 9.88 -3.62 -9.39
C THR A 15 11.24 -3.02 -9.74
N ALA A 16 11.87 -3.54 -10.79
CA ALA A 16 13.18 -3.07 -11.24
C ALA A 16 13.20 -1.59 -11.64
N ASP A 17 12.05 -1.06 -12.10
CA ASP A 17 11.88 0.35 -12.48
C ASP A 17 11.84 1.29 -11.25
N ALA A 18 11.64 0.75 -10.05
CA ALA A 18 11.60 1.48 -8.78
C ALA A 18 12.89 1.24 -7.97
N ALA A 19 14.03 1.62 -8.54
CA ALA A 19 15.37 1.42 -7.99
C ALA A 19 16.21 2.71 -7.95
N GLY A 20 17.28 2.71 -7.16
CA GLY A 20 18.24 3.80 -7.02
C GLY A 20 18.22 4.38 -5.61
N ALA A 21 19.34 4.98 -5.19
CA ALA A 21 19.61 5.30 -3.78
C ALA A 21 18.47 6.06 -3.05
N PHE A 22 17.79 6.97 -3.75
CA PHE A 22 16.66 7.73 -3.19
C PHE A 22 15.39 6.88 -3.00
N ILE A 23 15.10 5.97 -3.93
CA ILE A 23 13.98 5.03 -3.84
C ILE A 23 14.29 3.94 -2.82
N ASP A 24 15.52 3.44 -2.79
CA ASP A 24 15.98 2.44 -1.83
C ASP A 24 15.86 2.96 -0.39
N ALA A 25 16.27 4.21 -0.15
CA ALA A 25 16.11 4.86 1.15
C ALA A 25 14.64 4.98 1.57
N ARG A 26 13.74 5.37 0.64
CA ARG A 26 12.30 5.39 0.91
C ARG A 26 11.75 4.01 1.22
N ARG A 27 12.13 3.00 0.45
CA ARG A 27 11.70 1.62 0.64
C ARG A 27 12.14 1.09 2.01
N ALA A 28 13.34 1.42 2.45
CA ALA A 28 13.83 1.05 3.78
C ALA A 28 12.98 1.68 4.90
N GLN A 29 12.67 2.98 4.77
CA GLN A 29 11.82 3.69 5.73
C GLN A 29 10.37 3.15 5.72
N GLU A 30 9.80 2.93 4.54
CA GLU A 30 8.46 2.37 4.36
C GLU A 30 8.35 0.98 5.00
N ARG A 31 9.35 0.11 4.82
CA ARG A 31 9.40 -1.21 5.47
C ARG A 31 9.45 -1.13 7.00
N ALA A 32 10.06 -0.10 7.57
CA ALA A 32 10.02 0.11 9.02
C ALA A 32 8.59 0.39 9.49
N TYR A 33 7.88 1.30 8.82
CA TYR A 33 6.49 1.60 9.14
C TYR A 33 5.53 0.44 8.87
N LEU A 34 5.74 -0.34 7.81
CA LEU A 34 4.94 -1.53 7.53
C LEU A 34 5.06 -2.58 8.66
N ARG A 35 6.26 -2.75 9.22
CA ARG A 35 6.48 -3.62 10.39
C ARG A 35 5.79 -3.07 11.63
N GLU A 36 5.90 -1.77 11.89
CA GLU A 36 5.21 -1.14 13.00
C GLU A 36 3.69 -1.29 12.90
N ILE A 37 3.11 -1.12 11.71
CA ILE A 37 1.68 -1.34 11.46
C ILE A 37 1.28 -2.79 11.77
N GLU A 38 2.10 -3.76 11.38
CA GLU A 38 1.88 -5.17 11.68
C GLU A 38 1.92 -5.47 13.19
N GLU A 39 2.84 -4.84 13.92
CA GLU A 39 2.98 -4.99 15.37
C GLU A 39 1.84 -4.30 16.14
N VAL A 40 1.38 -3.14 15.68
CA VAL A 40 0.34 -2.34 16.35
C VAL A 40 -1.08 -2.85 16.04
N PHE A 41 -1.32 -3.36 14.83
CA PHE A 41 -2.63 -3.85 14.38
C PHE A 41 -2.62 -5.34 13.99
N PRO A 42 -2.13 -6.25 14.85
CA PRO A 42 -1.90 -7.65 14.47
C PRO A 42 -3.19 -8.43 14.17
N ALA A 43 -4.31 -8.00 14.74
CA ALA A 43 -5.61 -8.65 14.59
C ALA A 43 -6.47 -8.08 13.46
N LEU A 44 -6.07 -6.98 12.83
CA LEU A 44 -6.85 -6.35 11.76
C LEU A 44 -6.36 -6.84 10.39
N PRO A 45 -7.25 -7.36 9.53
CA PRO A 45 -6.94 -7.61 8.13
C PRO A 45 -6.35 -6.35 7.48
N ARG A 46 -5.29 -6.54 6.69
CA ARG A 46 -4.59 -5.46 6.01
C ARG A 46 -4.64 -5.64 4.50
N THR A 47 -4.96 -4.56 3.80
CA THR A 47 -4.87 -4.48 2.34
C THR A 47 -3.78 -3.50 1.94
N ILE A 48 -2.81 -3.97 1.16
CA ILE A 48 -1.74 -3.14 0.60
C ILE A 48 -2.16 -2.65 -0.78
N VAL A 49 -2.16 -1.33 -0.96
CA VAL A 49 -2.40 -0.69 -2.25
C VAL A 49 -1.08 -0.11 -2.76
N PRO A 50 -0.49 -0.68 -3.83
CA PRO A 50 0.77 -0.18 -4.39
C PRO A 50 0.65 1.25 -4.91
N LEU A 51 1.75 2.00 -4.86
CA LEU A 51 1.89 3.26 -5.57
C LEU A 51 1.79 3.02 -7.07
N ARG A 52 0.93 3.81 -7.74
CA ARG A 52 0.80 3.82 -9.18
C ARG A 52 1.73 4.86 -9.82
N PRO A 53 2.21 4.61 -11.05
CA PRO A 53 3.00 5.59 -11.80
C PRO A 53 2.19 6.82 -12.20
N ASP A 54 0.86 6.66 -12.31
CA ASP A 54 -0.10 7.67 -12.72
C ASP A 54 -1.10 8.01 -11.60
N ASP A 55 -1.66 9.22 -11.70
CA ASP A 55 -2.74 9.63 -10.80
C ASP A 55 -4.00 8.78 -11.00
N VAL A 56 -4.67 8.49 -9.90
CA VAL A 56 -5.94 7.76 -9.91
C VAL A 56 -7.04 8.71 -10.35
N GLN A 57 -7.37 8.69 -11.64
CA GLN A 57 -8.42 9.53 -12.22
C GLN A 57 -9.38 8.72 -13.09
N GLY A 58 -10.67 9.11 -13.06
CA GLY A 58 -11.72 8.45 -13.82
C GLY A 58 -12.20 7.13 -13.20
N PHE A 59 -13.33 6.65 -13.73
CA PHE A 59 -14.02 5.49 -13.16
C PHE A 59 -13.23 4.18 -13.27
N ASP A 60 -12.44 4.00 -14.32
CA ASP A 60 -11.68 2.76 -14.51
C ASP A 60 -10.55 2.62 -13.49
N ALA A 61 -9.84 3.71 -13.21
CA ALA A 61 -8.81 3.73 -12.16
C ALA A 61 -9.41 3.46 -10.78
N LEU A 62 -10.57 4.04 -10.47
CA LEU A 62 -11.30 3.80 -9.23
C LEU A 62 -11.80 2.36 -9.12
N ARG A 63 -12.33 1.78 -10.21
CA ARG A 63 -12.75 0.38 -10.27
C ARG A 63 -11.60 -0.57 -10.01
N ALA A 64 -10.43 -0.33 -10.60
CA ALA A 64 -9.25 -1.16 -10.38
C ALA A 64 -8.82 -1.17 -8.90
N ILE A 65 -8.86 -0.02 -8.23
CA ILE A 65 -8.58 0.07 -6.78
C ILE A 65 -9.67 -0.61 -5.98
N GLY A 66 -10.94 -0.35 -6.28
CA GLY A 66 -12.08 -0.96 -5.61
C GLY A 66 -12.01 -2.50 -5.66
N ALA A 67 -11.70 -3.06 -6.83
CA ALA A 67 -11.51 -4.49 -7.01
C ALA A 67 -10.41 -5.07 -6.09
N ARG A 68 -9.30 -4.34 -5.88
CA ARG A 68 -8.24 -4.75 -4.96
C ARG A 68 -8.69 -4.70 -3.50
N LEU A 69 -9.53 -3.74 -3.12
CA LEU A 69 -10.01 -3.57 -1.76
C LEU A 69 -11.05 -4.62 -1.34
N VAL A 70 -11.81 -5.16 -2.30
CA VAL A 70 -12.85 -6.18 -2.05
C VAL A 70 -12.40 -7.60 -2.35
N ALA A 71 -11.19 -7.78 -2.89
CA ALA A 71 -10.58 -9.08 -3.11
C ALA A 71 -10.12 -9.67 -1.77
N HIS A 72 -11.05 -10.31 -1.06
CA HIS A 72 -10.83 -11.10 0.14
C HIS A 72 -11.24 -12.55 -0.12
#